data_AF-A0A7Z9ZXD5-F1
#
_entry.id   AF-A0A7Z9ZXD5-F1
#
_cell.length_a   1.000
_cell.length_b   1.000
_cell.length_c   1.000
_cell.angle_alpha   90.00
_cell.angle_beta   90.00
_cell.angle_gamma   90.00
#
_symmetry.space_group_name_H-M   'P 1'
#
loop_
_entity.id
_entity.type
_entity.pdbx_description
1 polymer ?
#
loop_
_entity_poly.entity_id
_entity_poly.type
_entity_poly.pdbx_seq_one_letter_code
_entity_poly.pdbx_strand_id
1 'polypeptide(L)'
;MLGCKFLSHPPIGELEVKVVDKEHPVTLGLSDFRIVDELYLTDFDPSKLRILAISEHEGREYPMVYVKGFGEGRVCYIALGHDMRAVGSKDFKRLVVRGARWAAGIER
;
A
#
# COMPACT_ATOMS: atom_id res chain seq x y z
N MET A 1 -13.15 7.96 -6.65
CA MET A 1 -11.85 8.49 -6.18
C MET A 1 -10.84 7.37 -5.94
N LEU A 2 -10.94 6.60 -4.84
CA LEU A 2 -9.89 5.69 -4.36
C LEU A 2 -9.58 4.52 -5.30
N GLY A 3 -10.58 3.87 -5.89
CA GLY A 3 -10.36 2.80 -6.89
C GLY A 3 -10.43 1.37 -6.33
N CYS A 4 -10.72 1.21 -5.05
CA CYS A 4 -11.10 -0.05 -4.43
C CYS A 4 -12.32 0.14 -3.52
N LYS A 5 -12.94 -0.97 -3.12
CA LYS A 5 -14.02 -1.04 -2.12
C LYS A 5 -13.60 -2.01 -1.03
N PHE A 6 -13.61 -1.56 0.22
CA PHE A 6 -13.40 -2.43 1.38
C PHE A 6 -14.54 -3.46 1.48
N LEU A 7 -14.19 -4.71 1.72
CA LEU A 7 -15.13 -5.81 1.93
C LEU A 7 -15.11 -6.27 3.39
N SER A 8 -13.92 -6.64 3.87
CA SER A 8 -13.69 -7.17 5.20
C SER A 8 -12.18 -7.19 5.51
N HIS A 9 -11.82 -7.69 6.69
CA HIS A 9 -10.45 -8.01 7.07
C HIS A 9 -10.47 -9.26 7.97
N PRO A 10 -9.40 -10.09 7.98
CA PRO A 10 -9.19 -11.06 9.04
C PRO A 10 -8.81 -10.34 10.36
N PRO A 11 -8.71 -11.05 11.49
CA PRO A 11 -8.16 -10.46 12.71
C PRO A 11 -6.78 -9.84 12.48
N ILE A 12 -6.48 -8.78 13.23
CA ILE A 12 -5.16 -8.13 13.21
C ILE A 12 -4.07 -9.16 13.49
N GLY A 13 -3.04 -9.16 12.67
CA GLY A 13 -1.97 -10.16 12.73
C GLY A 13 -0.73 -9.70 12.01
N GLU A 14 0.28 -10.58 11.96
CA GLU A 14 1.45 -10.34 11.15
C GLU A 14 1.14 -10.64 9.67
N LEU A 15 1.46 -9.70 8.80
CA LEU A 15 1.34 -9.82 7.34
C LEU A 15 2.72 -9.66 6.69
N GLU A 16 2.91 -10.42 5.61
CA GLU A 16 4.01 -10.25 4.68
C GLU A 16 3.58 -9.31 3.55
N VAL A 17 4.26 -8.17 3.44
CA VAL A 17 4.07 -7.20 2.38
C VAL A 17 5.12 -7.43 1.31
N LYS A 18 4.68 -7.86 0.13
CA LYS A 18 5.55 -8.07 -1.06
C LYS A 18 5.56 -6.82 -1.91
N VAL A 19 6.75 -6.28 -2.19
CA VAL A 19 6.94 -5.08 -3.03
C VAL A 19 7.06 -5.53 -4.48
N VAL A 20 6.00 -5.31 -5.27
CA VAL A 20 5.89 -5.81 -6.66
C VAL A 20 6.40 -4.81 -7.69
N ASP A 21 6.40 -3.51 -7.37
CA ASP A 21 7.02 -2.46 -8.19
C ASP A 21 8.17 -1.82 -7.40
N LYS A 22 9.39 -2.30 -7.63
CA LYS A 22 10.59 -1.85 -6.90
C LYS A 22 11.23 -0.59 -7.48
N GLU A 23 10.74 -0.12 -8.63
CA GLU A 23 11.29 1.04 -9.34
C GLU A 23 10.48 2.31 -9.10
N HIS A 24 9.22 2.19 -8.66
CA HIS A 24 8.39 3.36 -8.37
C HIS A 24 8.96 4.21 -7.21
N PRO A 25 8.95 5.56 -7.28
CA PRO A 25 9.53 6.43 -6.23
C PRO A 25 9.04 6.17 -4.80
N VAL A 26 7.78 5.71 -4.66
CA VAL A 26 7.20 5.37 -3.35
C VAL A 26 7.87 4.14 -2.72
N THR A 27 8.20 3.14 -3.55
CA THR A 27 8.72 1.83 -3.14
C THR A 27 10.18 1.60 -3.49
N LEU A 28 10.86 2.60 -4.07
CA LEU A 28 12.24 2.51 -4.54
C LEU A 28 13.18 2.01 -3.44
N GLY A 29 13.85 0.88 -3.71
CA GLY A 29 14.80 0.26 -2.80
C GLY A 29 14.19 -0.36 -1.54
N LEU A 30 12.87 -0.50 -1.45
CA LEU A 30 12.24 -1.32 -0.41
C LEU A 30 12.36 -2.80 -0.77
N SER A 31 12.72 -3.61 0.21
CA SER A 31 12.56 -5.06 0.18
C SER A 31 11.18 -5.45 0.68
N ASP A 32 10.82 -6.72 0.49
CA ASP A 32 9.65 -7.31 1.14
C ASP A 32 9.84 -7.22 2.67
N PHE A 33 8.75 -7.00 3.41
CA PHE A 33 8.81 -6.77 4.85
C PHE A 33 7.60 -7.36 5.58
N ARG A 34 7.77 -7.62 6.87
CA ARG A 34 6.69 -8.06 7.77
C ARG A 34 6.24 -6.92 8.66
N ILE A 35 4.95 -6.85 8.93
CA ILE A 35 4.32 -5.83 9.77
C ILE A 35 3.13 -6.44 10.51
N VAL A 36 2.85 -5.96 11.73
CA VAL A 36 1.62 -6.32 12.44
C VAL A 36 0.58 -5.25 12.16
N ASP A 37 -0.50 -5.61 11.47
CA ASP A 37 -1.49 -4.68 10.94
C ASP A 37 -2.83 -5.38 10.62
N GLU A 38 -3.76 -4.61 10.06
CA GLU A 38 -5.05 -5.08 9.56
C GLU A 38 -5.03 -5.24 8.02
N LEU A 39 -5.13 -6.47 7.52
CA LEU A 39 -5.12 -6.75 6.08
C LEU A 39 -6.50 -6.46 5.47
N TYR A 40 -6.59 -5.42 4.65
CA TYR A 40 -7.85 -5.06 3.99
C TYR A 40 -8.11 -5.97 2.78
N LEU A 41 -9.20 -6.73 2.85
CA LEU A 41 -9.74 -7.48 1.72
C LEU A 41 -10.60 -6.53 0.91
N THR A 42 -10.12 -6.14 -0.27
CA THR A 42 -10.80 -5.18 -1.13
C THR A 42 -11.27 -5.80 -2.44
N ASP A 43 -12.39 -5.32 -2.95
CA ASP A 43 -12.75 -5.43 -4.36
C ASP A 43 -12.08 -4.30 -5.15
N PHE A 44 -11.43 -4.62 -6.27
CA PHE A 44 -10.66 -3.67 -7.07
C PHE A 44 -10.49 -4.17 -8.52
N ASP A 45 -10.25 -3.23 -9.43
CA ASP A 45 -9.91 -3.52 -10.82
C ASP A 45 -8.40 -3.34 -11.03
N PRO A 46 -7.62 -4.42 -11.23
CA PRO A 46 -6.17 -4.33 -11.36
C PRO A 46 -5.73 -3.53 -12.60
N SER A 47 -6.58 -3.41 -13.62
CA SER A 47 -6.25 -2.61 -14.82
C SER A 47 -6.28 -1.09 -14.57
N LYS A 48 -6.89 -0.66 -13.46
CA LYS A 48 -7.08 0.76 -13.11
C LYS A 48 -6.10 1.26 -12.05
N LEU A 49 -5.29 0.38 -11.46
CA LEU A 49 -4.38 0.68 -10.37
C LEU A 49 -2.96 0.29 -10.76
N ARG A 50 -1.97 1.16 -10.47
CA ARG A 50 -0.57 0.73 -10.45
C ARG A 50 -0.27 0.23 -9.05
N ILE A 51 -0.29 -1.09 -8.89
CA ILE A 51 -0.04 -1.76 -7.62
C ILE A 51 1.46 -1.72 -7.33
N LEU A 52 1.82 -1.27 -6.13
CA LEU A 52 3.21 -1.13 -5.69
C LEU A 52 3.60 -2.21 -4.68
N ALA A 53 2.66 -2.60 -3.82
CA ALA A 53 2.85 -3.69 -2.87
C ALA A 53 1.54 -4.43 -2.61
N ILE A 54 1.65 -5.72 -2.30
CA ILE A 54 0.54 -6.63 -2.03
C ILE A 54 0.75 -7.41 -0.72
N SER A 55 -0.32 -7.99 -0.20
CA SER A 55 -0.27 -9.08 0.77
C SER A 55 -1.21 -10.19 0.31
N GLU A 56 -0.91 -11.43 0.67
CA GLU A 56 -1.74 -12.59 0.35
C GLU A 56 -2.67 -12.95 1.51
N HIS A 57 -3.90 -13.34 1.20
CA HIS A 57 -4.81 -13.98 2.13
C HIS A 57 -5.57 -15.09 1.41
N GLU A 58 -5.47 -16.33 1.92
CA GLU A 58 -6.16 -17.50 1.38
C GLU A 58 -5.93 -17.72 -0.13
N GLY A 59 -4.69 -17.57 -0.59
CA GLY A 59 -4.31 -17.76 -2.00
C GLY A 59 -4.72 -16.62 -2.93
N ARG A 60 -5.23 -15.50 -2.39
CA ARG A 60 -5.56 -14.29 -3.15
C ARG A 60 -4.68 -13.12 -2.72
N GLU A 61 -4.20 -12.38 -3.70
CA GLU A 61 -3.41 -11.17 -3.50
C GLU A 61 -4.30 -9.94 -3.38
N TYR A 62 -3.98 -9.08 -2.41
CA TYR A 62 -4.68 -7.84 -2.13
C TYR A 62 -3.69 -6.66 -2.12
N PRO A 63 -4.03 -5.54 -2.76
CA PRO A 63 -3.13 -4.40 -2.86
C PRO A 63 -3.03 -3.66 -1.53
N MET A 64 -1.82 -3.63 -0.95
CA MET A 64 -1.53 -2.91 0.29
C MET A 64 -1.06 -1.48 0.02
N VAL A 65 -0.39 -1.27 -1.12
CA VAL A 65 0.03 0.06 -1.60
C VAL A 65 -0.21 0.15 -3.10
N TYR A 66 -0.88 1.19 -3.56
CA TYR A 66 -1.05 1.46 -4.98
C TYR A 66 -1.14 2.95 -5.28
N VAL A 67 -0.95 3.29 -6.55
CA VAL A 67 -1.13 4.65 -7.05
C VAL A 67 -2.06 4.70 -8.26
N LYS A 68 -2.70 5.85 -8.45
CA LYS A 68 -3.50 6.16 -9.64
C LYS A 68 -3.69 7.67 -9.83
N GLY A 69 -4.13 8.08 -11.01
CA GLY A 69 -4.63 9.43 -11.25
C GLY A 69 -6.10 9.62 -10.82
N PHE A 70 -6.49 10.84 -10.48
CA PHE A 70 -7.88 11.24 -10.27
C PHE A 70 -8.07 12.71 -10.62
N GLY A 71 -8.73 12.99 -11.76
CA GLY A 71 -8.68 14.32 -12.38
C GLY A 71 -7.22 14.69 -12.71
N GLU A 72 -6.85 15.94 -12.44
CA GLU A 72 -5.47 16.44 -12.57
C GLU A 72 -4.56 16.01 -11.39
N GLY A 73 -5.11 15.31 -10.40
CA GLY A 73 -4.42 14.93 -9.17
C GLY A 73 -3.87 13.50 -9.17
N ARG A 74 -3.06 13.22 -8.16
CA ARG A 74 -2.49 11.90 -7.87
C ARG A 74 -3.04 11.34 -6.56
N VAL A 75 -3.28 10.03 -6.54
CA VAL A 75 -3.68 9.28 -5.34
C VAL A 75 -2.61 8.24 -5.04
N CYS A 76 -2.06 8.28 -3.83
CA CYS A 76 -1.27 7.21 -3.25
C CYS A 76 -2.07 6.61 -2.10
N TYR A 77 -2.50 5.37 -2.25
CA TYR A 77 -3.24 4.63 -1.24
C TYR A 77 -2.30 3.70 -0.49
N ILE A 78 -2.31 3.77 0.84
CA ILE A 78 -1.56 2.90 1.74
C ILE A 78 -2.59 2.31 2.71
N ALA A 79 -2.85 1.01 2.60
CA ALA A 79 -3.83 0.31 3.43
C ALA A 79 -3.33 0.11 4.88
N LEU A 80 -2.00 0.05 5.04
CA LEU A 80 -1.32 -0.18 6.31
C LEU A 80 -1.51 1.02 7.26
N GLY A 81 -1.35 0.77 8.56
CA GLY A 81 -1.28 1.80 9.59
C GLY A 81 -2.35 1.72 10.68
N HIS A 82 -2.88 0.53 10.99
CA HIS A 82 -3.97 0.35 11.97
C HIS A 82 -3.65 0.94 13.36
N ASP A 83 -2.44 0.71 13.88
CA ASP A 83 -2.04 1.22 15.20
C ASP A 83 -0.54 1.52 15.36
N MET A 84 -0.11 1.78 16.59
CA MET A 84 1.27 2.14 16.93
C MET A 84 2.33 1.09 16.59
N ARG A 85 1.95 -0.19 16.44
CA ARG A 85 2.86 -1.25 15.97
C ARG A 85 3.18 -1.03 14.50
N ALA A 86 2.16 -0.80 13.69
CA ALA A 86 2.32 -0.46 12.28
C ALA A 86 3.02 0.90 12.10
N VAL A 87 2.59 1.92 12.82
CA VAL A 87 3.22 3.26 12.83
C VAL A 87 4.68 3.20 13.28
N GLY A 88 5.04 2.25 14.15
CA GLY A 88 6.41 1.99 14.59
C GLY A 88 7.34 1.47 13.48
N SER A 89 6.79 0.84 12.44
CA SER A 89 7.57 0.24 11.34
C SER A 89 8.33 1.29 10.53
N LYS A 90 9.62 1.00 10.25
CA LYS A 90 10.47 1.86 9.41
C LYS A 90 9.96 1.90 7.98
N ASP A 91 9.46 0.78 7.46
CA ASP A 91 9.00 0.67 6.08
C ASP A 91 7.65 1.36 5.89
N PHE A 92 6.74 1.24 6.87
CA PHE A 92 5.52 2.04 6.90
C PHE A 92 5.81 3.56 6.86
N LYS A 93 6.71 4.05 7.73
CA LYS A 93 7.10 5.47 7.74
C LYS A 93 7.68 5.92 6.41
N ARG A 94 8.53 5.10 5.77
CA ARG A 94 9.08 5.37 4.43
C ARG A 94 7.97 5.48 3.39
N LEU A 95 7.01 4.55 3.38
CA LEU A 95 5.86 4.58 2.47
C LEU A 95 5.05 5.86 2.64
N VAL A 96 4.73 6.25 3.88
CA VAL A 96 3.97 7.48 4.16
C VAL A 96 4.71 8.72 3.65
N VAL A 97 5.99 8.88 4.00
CA VAL A 97 6.79 10.05 3.59
C VAL A 97 6.94 10.10 2.07
N ARG A 98 7.28 8.98 1.44
CA ARG A 98 7.49 8.94 -0.03
C ARG A 98 6.18 9.06 -0.79
N GLY A 99 5.11 8.43 -0.30
CA GLY A 99 3.75 8.54 -0.84
C GLY A 99 3.26 9.98 -0.83
N ALA A 100 3.44 10.70 0.29
CA ALA A 100 3.09 12.11 0.39
C ALA A 100 3.89 12.98 -0.60
N ARG A 101 5.21 12.76 -0.70
CA ARG A 101 6.07 13.48 -1.65
C ARG A 101 5.70 13.23 -3.11
N TRP A 102 5.44 11.97 -3.45
CA TRP A 102 4.99 11.59 -4.79
C TRP A 102 3.63 12.21 -5.12
N ALA A 103 2.65 12.15 -4.20
CA ALA A 103 1.35 12.76 -4.42
C ALA A 103 1.45 14.28 -4.64
N ALA A 104 2.39 14.94 -3.95
CA ALA A 104 2.66 16.38 -4.08
C ALA A 104 3.56 16.77 -5.27
N GLY A 105 4.19 15.82 -5.98
CA GLY A 105 5.08 16.13 -7.11
C GLY A 105 6.46 16.63 -6.77
N ILE A 106 6.96 16.18 -5.63
CA ILE A 106 8.28 16.55 -5.11
C ILE A 106 9.16 15.31 -4.88
N GLU A 107 8.92 14.25 -5.67
CA GLU A 107 9.84 13.12 -5.79
C GLU A 107 11.24 13.60 -6.19
N ARG A 108 12.27 13.11 -5.49
CA ARG A 108 13.69 13.31 -5.79
C ARG A 108 14.37 11.96 -5.85
#